data_AF-A0A969I780-F1
#
_entry.id   AF-A0A969I780-F1
#
_cell.length_a   1.000
_cell.length_b   1.000
_cell.length_c   1.000
_cell.angle_alpha   90.00
_cell.angle_beta   90.00
_cell.angle_gamma   90.00
#
_symmetry.space_group_name_H-M   'P 1'
#
loop_
_entity.id
_entity.type
_entity.pdbx_description
1 polymer ?
#
loop_
_entity_poly.entity_id
_entity_poly.type
_entity_poly.pdbx_seq_one_letter_code
_entity_poly.pdbx_strand_id
1 'polypeptide(L)'
;MRVTLPHNLSKEEVRRRMHKHADEIGGFFPAGLAKVTTGWPNEDRMNITAEVMGQSIPGGVEIRDADVVIEMDLPLLFAVMKGPLEAAVKKEGGRLLAPCHAPYNGAGFSAPWPLAQLPIQIVCVINIGHQ
;
A
#
# COMPACT_ATOMS: atom_id res chain seq x y z
N MET A 1 -3.04 -15.53 -2.80
CA MET A 1 -3.60 -14.80 -1.63
C MET A 1 -4.35 -13.57 -2.13
N ARG A 2 -5.36 -13.12 -1.39
CA ARG A 2 -6.21 -11.98 -1.76
C ARG A 2 -6.51 -11.14 -0.53
N VAL A 3 -6.37 -9.83 -0.66
CA VAL A 3 -6.64 -8.84 0.38
C VAL A 3 -7.58 -7.79 -0.20
N THR A 4 -8.66 -7.48 0.52
CA THR A 4 -9.57 -6.38 0.16
C THR A 4 -9.39 -5.25 1.17
N LEU A 5 -9.14 -4.05 0.66
CA LEU A 5 -8.97 -2.83 1.44
C LEU A 5 -10.13 -1.89 1.16
N PRO A 6 -11.11 -1.76 2.08
CA PRO A 6 -12.22 -0.85 1.90
C PRO A 6 -11.75 0.61 1.98
N HIS A 7 -12.37 1.49 1.20
CA HIS A 7 -12.15 2.94 1.28
C HIS A 7 -13.46 3.72 1.14
N ASN A 8 -13.43 4.98 1.57
CA ASN A 8 -14.54 5.93 1.40
C ASN A 8 -14.18 7.07 0.43
N LEU A 9 -13.16 6.85 -0.41
CA LEU A 9 -12.71 7.78 -1.45
C LEU A 9 -13.45 7.50 -2.76
N SER A 10 -13.58 8.52 -3.61
CA SER A 10 -14.03 8.31 -4.99
C SER A 10 -12.99 7.51 -5.77
N LYS A 11 -13.45 6.72 -6.74
CA LYS A 11 -12.59 5.90 -7.60
C LYS A 11 -11.49 6.72 -8.30
N GLU A 12 -11.82 7.92 -8.76
CA GLU A 12 -10.86 8.86 -9.37
C GLU A 12 -9.75 9.31 -8.41
N GLU A 13 -10.08 9.56 -7.15
CA GLU A 13 -9.08 9.95 -6.14
C GLU A 13 -8.17 8.78 -5.79
N VAL A 14 -8.71 7.56 -5.73
CA VAL A 14 -7.90 6.35 -5.52
C VAL A 14 -6.95 6.14 -6.69
N ARG A 15 -7.44 6.24 -7.93
CA ARG A 15 -6.63 6.18 -9.14
C ARG A 15 -5.49 7.19 -9.09
N ARG A 16 -5.81 8.45 -8.83
CA ARG A 16 -4.82 9.53 -8.73
C ARG A 16 -3.73 9.24 -7.70
N ARG A 17 -4.10 8.76 -6.51
CA ARG A 17 -3.14 8.40 -5.45
C ARG A 17 -2.28 7.20 -5.85
N MET A 18 -2.90 6.14 -6.36
CA MET A 18 -2.19 4.92 -6.73
C MET A 18 -1.19 5.17 -7.86
N HIS A 19 -1.54 5.97 -8.86
CA HIS A 19 -0.60 6.37 -9.91
C HIS A 19 0.52 7.27 -9.37
N LYS A 20 0.18 8.24 -8.51
CA LYS A 20 1.19 9.15 -7.92
C LYS A 20 2.24 8.40 -7.10
N HIS A 21 1.81 7.36 -6.37
CA HIS A 21 2.67 6.60 -5.47
C HIS A 21 3.12 5.25 -6.05
N ALA A 22 2.85 4.97 -7.34
CA ALA A 22 3.16 3.68 -7.96
C ALA A 22 4.64 3.33 -7.89
N ASP A 23 5.52 4.33 -8.02
CA ASP A 23 6.97 4.16 -7.96
C ASP A 23 7.46 3.86 -6.53
N GLU A 24 6.73 4.33 -5.52
CA GLU A 24 7.04 4.08 -4.10
C GLU A 24 6.66 2.65 -3.67
N ILE A 25 5.73 2.00 -4.38
CA ILE A 25 5.31 0.62 -4.10
C ILE A 25 6.50 -0.34 -4.17
N GLY A 26 7.49 -0.02 -5.02
CA GLY A 26 8.74 -0.75 -5.09
C GLY A 26 9.53 -0.77 -3.77
N GLY A 27 9.42 0.30 -2.97
CA GLY A 27 10.12 0.48 -1.70
C GLY A 27 9.43 -0.15 -0.48
N PHE A 28 8.26 -0.79 -0.65
CA PHE A 28 7.52 -1.40 0.46
C PHE A 28 8.18 -2.67 1.01
N PHE A 29 9.07 -3.28 0.22
CA PHE A 29 9.87 -4.41 0.65
C PHE A 29 11.25 -3.92 1.08
N PRO A 30 11.80 -4.43 2.21
CA PRO A 30 13.14 -4.06 2.63
C PRO A 30 14.16 -4.34 1.52
N ALA A 31 15.06 -3.38 1.30
CA ALA A 31 16.09 -3.49 0.27
C ALA A 31 16.87 -4.81 0.41
N GLY A 32 16.97 -5.56 -0.69
CA GLY A 32 17.63 -6.86 -0.73
C GLY A 32 16.74 -8.08 -0.42
N LEU A 33 15.51 -7.91 0.05
CA LEU A 33 14.56 -9.02 0.25
C LEU A 33 13.69 -9.30 -0.98
N ALA A 34 13.25 -8.26 -1.66
CA ALA A 34 12.44 -8.40 -2.87
C ALA A 34 12.73 -7.26 -3.85
N LYS A 35 12.63 -7.58 -5.14
CA LYS A 35 12.55 -6.57 -6.20
C LYS A 35 11.12 -6.56 -6.70
N VAL A 36 10.49 -5.38 -6.71
CA VAL A 36 9.11 -5.25 -7.19
C VAL A 36 9.13 -4.47 -8.50
N THR A 37 8.39 -4.98 -9.47
CA THR A 37 8.08 -4.27 -10.70
C THR A 37 6.57 -4.05 -10.79
N THR A 38 6.18 -2.88 -11.25
CA THR A 38 4.77 -2.50 -11.42
C THR A 38 4.53 -2.10 -12.87
N GLY A 39 3.29 -2.27 -13.32
CA GLY A 39 2.86 -1.83 -14.63
C GLY A 39 1.37 -1.58 -14.64
N TRP A 40 0.93 -0.57 -15.39
CA TRP A 40 -0.47 -0.16 -15.45
C TRP A 40 -1.07 -0.55 -16.82
N PRO A 41 -1.63 -1.78 -16.96
CA PRO A 41 -2.31 -2.17 -18.20
C PRO A 41 -3.55 -1.31 -18.50
N ASN A 42 -4.19 -0.73 -17.48
CA ASN A 42 -5.26 0.26 -17.62
C ASN A 42 -5.32 1.14 -16.36
N GLU A 43 -6.19 2.14 -16.35
CA GLU A 43 -6.31 3.13 -15.26
C GLU A 43 -6.80 2.56 -13.91
N ASP A 44 -7.49 1.42 -13.90
CA ASP A 44 -8.09 0.83 -12.70
C ASP A 44 -7.37 -0.45 -12.26
N ARG A 45 -6.33 -0.86 -12.98
CA ARG A 45 -5.60 -2.10 -12.72
C ARG A 45 -4.11 -1.87 -12.81
N MET A 46 -3.42 -2.20 -11.73
CA MET A 46 -1.98 -2.26 -11.68
C MET A 46 -1.55 -3.72 -11.57
N ASN A 47 -0.66 -4.17 -12.44
CA ASN A 47 0.04 -5.44 -12.28
C ASN A 47 1.26 -5.22 -11.38
N ILE A 48 1.52 -6.18 -10.50
CA ILE A 48 2.67 -6.19 -9.61
C ILE A 48 3.39 -7.53 -9.80
N THR A 49 4.71 -7.52 -9.95
CA THR A 49 5.52 -8.73 -9.84
C THR A 49 6.58 -8.53 -8.78
N ALA A 50 6.54 -9.35 -7.72
CA ALA A 50 7.55 -9.37 -6.68
C ALA A 50 8.54 -10.53 -6.95
N GLU A 51 9.81 -10.22 -7.15
CA GLU A 51 10.89 -11.19 -7.23
C GLU A 51 11.53 -11.36 -5.86
N VAL A 52 11.42 -12.57 -5.29
CA VAL A 52 11.96 -12.92 -3.98
C VAL A 52 12.85 -14.13 -4.15
N MET A 53 14.13 -14.03 -3.80
CA MET A 53 15.09 -15.15 -3.89
C MET A 53 15.09 -15.86 -5.27
N GLY A 54 14.96 -15.09 -6.36
CA GLY A 54 14.92 -15.62 -7.73
C GLY A 54 13.58 -16.25 -8.14
N GLN A 55 12.55 -16.19 -7.30
CA GLN A 55 11.19 -16.61 -7.63
C GLN A 55 10.31 -15.39 -7.91
N SER A 56 9.61 -15.41 -9.03
CA SER A 56 8.63 -14.38 -9.40
C SER A 56 7.26 -14.72 -8.80
N ILE A 57 6.69 -13.77 -8.08
CA ILE A 57 5.37 -13.82 -7.49
C ILE A 57 4.52 -12.79 -8.23
N PRO A 58 3.76 -13.20 -9.26
CA PRO A 58 2.87 -12.30 -9.96
C PRO A 58 1.69 -11.91 -9.07
N GLY A 59 1.11 -10.75 -9.34
CA GLY A 59 0.00 -10.19 -8.61
C GLY A 59 -0.59 -8.98 -9.29
N GLY A 60 -1.57 -8.38 -8.65
CA GLY A 60 -2.23 -7.20 -9.16
C GLY A 60 -3.05 -6.48 -8.11
N VAL A 61 -3.38 -5.24 -8.43
CA VAL A 61 -4.24 -4.36 -7.67
C VAL A 61 -5.37 -3.93 -8.59
N GLU A 62 -6.60 -4.15 -8.15
CA GLU A 62 -7.83 -3.75 -8.83
C GLU A 62 -8.51 -2.65 -8.01
N ILE A 63 -8.74 -1.50 -8.64
CA ILE A 63 -9.40 -0.35 -8.04
C ILE A 63 -10.90 -0.45 -8.32
N ARG A 64 -11.71 -0.54 -7.26
CA ARG A 64 -13.17 -0.54 -7.33
C ARG A 64 -13.72 0.70 -6.65
N ASP A 65 -15.04 0.86 -6.67
CA ASP A 65 -15.68 2.07 -6.16
C ASP A 65 -15.64 2.19 -4.64
N ALA A 66 -15.66 1.06 -3.92
CA ALA A 66 -15.70 1.01 -2.45
C ALA A 66 -14.51 0.28 -1.83
N ASP A 67 -13.70 -0.38 -2.65
CA ASP A 67 -12.58 -1.18 -2.19
C ASP A 67 -11.48 -1.30 -3.24
N VAL A 68 -10.27 -1.55 -2.75
CA VAL A 68 -9.15 -1.96 -3.58
C VAL A 68 -8.86 -3.42 -3.27
N VAL A 69 -8.79 -4.25 -4.31
CA VAL A 69 -8.46 -5.66 -4.19
C VAL A 69 -7.02 -5.87 -4.60
N ILE A 70 -6.24 -6.50 -3.73
CA ILE A 70 -4.85 -6.87 -3.98
C ILE A 70 -4.77 -8.40 -4.03
N GLU A 71 -4.29 -8.94 -5.15
CA GLU A 71 -4.09 -10.36 -5.36
C GLU A 71 -2.62 -10.66 -5.62
N MET A 72 -2.11 -11.73 -5.03
CA MET A 72 -0.75 -12.22 -5.27
C MET A 72 -0.74 -13.73 -5.34
N ASP A 73 -0.11 -14.28 -6.37
CA ASP A 73 0.00 -15.72 -6.59
C ASP A 73 1.20 -16.26 -5.82
N LEU A 74 1.01 -16.39 -4.51
CA LEU A 74 2.04 -16.90 -3.60
C LEU A 74 2.22 -18.42 -3.80
N PRO A 75 3.38 -18.90 -4.29
CA PRO A 75 3.66 -20.33 -4.42
C PRO A 75 3.61 -21.04 -3.07
N LEU A 76 3.26 -22.34 -3.06
CA LEU A 76 3.15 -23.15 -1.83
C LEU A 76 4.41 -23.15 -0.97
N LEU A 77 5.60 -23.06 -1.59
CA LEU A 77 6.88 -22.95 -0.90
C LEU A 77 6.94 -21.74 0.07
N PHE A 78 6.21 -20.67 -0.23
CA PHE A 78 6.16 -19.45 0.58
C PHE A 78 4.94 -19.38 1.51
N ALA A 79 4.21 -20.49 1.73
CA ALA A 79 3.00 -20.50 2.54
C ALA A 79 3.23 -20.00 3.99
N VAL A 80 4.40 -20.25 4.57
CA VAL A 80 4.77 -19.77 5.91
C VAL A 80 4.93 -18.24 5.99
N MET A 81 5.26 -17.59 4.87
CA MET A 81 5.39 -16.13 4.77
C MET A 81 4.06 -15.43 4.45
N LYS A 82 3.00 -16.18 4.17
CA LYS A 82 1.68 -15.62 3.81
C LYS A 82 1.18 -14.60 4.83
N GLY A 83 1.24 -14.92 6.12
CA GLY A 83 0.76 -14.04 7.19
C GLY A 83 1.52 -12.70 7.24
N PRO A 84 2.86 -12.72 7.40
CA PRO A 84 3.66 -11.49 7.37
C PRO A 84 3.50 -10.68 6.08
N LEU A 85 3.43 -11.33 4.91
CA LEU A 85 3.20 -10.66 3.63
C LEU A 85 1.84 -9.98 3.59
N GLU A 86 0.78 -10.69 4.01
CA GLU A 86 -0.57 -10.14 4.09
C GLU A 86 -0.65 -8.94 5.04
N ALA A 87 0.04 -9.00 6.19
CA ALA A 87 0.11 -7.88 7.13
C ALA A 87 0.84 -6.67 6.52
N ALA A 88 1.97 -6.89 5.83
CA ALA A 88 2.70 -5.83 5.14
C ALA A 88 1.87 -5.18 4.04
N VAL A 89 1.21 -5.97 3.19
CA VAL A 89 0.32 -5.47 2.13
C VAL A 89 -0.85 -4.67 2.70
N LYS A 90 -1.49 -5.15 3.77
CA LYS A 90 -2.57 -4.42 4.45
C LYS A 90 -2.09 -3.09 5.03
N LYS A 91 -0.89 -3.09 5.65
CA LYS A 91 -0.31 -1.89 6.25
C LYS A 91 0.00 -0.83 5.18
N GLU A 92 0.76 -1.19 4.16
CA GLU A 92 1.20 -0.23 3.13
C GLU A 92 0.06 0.16 2.19
N GLY A 93 -0.79 -0.78 1.76
CA GLY A 93 -1.99 -0.48 0.98
C GLY A 93 -2.98 0.39 1.76
N GLY A 94 -3.16 0.11 3.05
CA GLY A 94 -3.97 0.94 3.95
C GLY A 94 -3.42 2.35 4.10
N ARG A 95 -2.09 2.52 4.15
CA ARG A 95 -1.42 3.84 4.19
C ARG A 95 -1.71 4.67 2.94
N LEU A 96 -1.67 4.05 1.75
CA LEU A 96 -1.97 4.74 0.48
C LEU A 96 -3.45 5.17 0.39
N LEU A 97 -4.35 4.36 0.96
CA LEU A 97 -5.80 4.56 0.91
C LEU A 97 -6.35 5.26 2.15
N ALA A 98 -5.51 5.60 3.13
CA ALA A 98 -5.93 6.17 4.39
C ALA A 98 -6.73 7.47 4.14
N PRO A 99 -7.96 7.59 4.70
CA PRO A 99 -8.63 8.87 4.72
C PRO A 99 -7.84 9.83 5.62
N CYS A 100 -7.88 11.12 5.30
CA CYS A 100 -7.30 12.21 6.11
C CYS A 100 -7.87 12.27 7.55
N HIS A 101 -8.88 11.44 7.87
CA HIS A 101 -9.54 11.34 9.15
C HIS A 101 -9.67 9.89 9.66
N ALA A 102 -8.71 8.99 9.45
CA ALA A 102 -8.74 7.74 10.24
C ALA A 102 -8.23 8.04 11.66
N PRO A 103 -9.06 7.94 12.72
CA PRO A 103 -8.52 7.92 14.08
C PRO A 103 -7.69 6.64 14.21
N TYR A 104 -6.37 6.80 14.28
CA TYR A 104 -5.47 5.71 14.61
C TYR A 104 -5.77 5.30 16.06
N ASN A 105 -6.47 4.19 16.23
CA ASN A 105 -6.64 3.52 17.51
C ASN A 105 -5.34 2.78 17.83
N GLY A 106 -4.46 3.54 18.51
CA GLY A 106 -3.24 3.15 19.21
C GLY A 106 -2.84 1.67 19.15
N ALA A 107 -1.97 1.34 18.20
CA ALA A 107 -1.01 0.25 18.36
C ALA A 107 0.29 0.63 17.63
N GLY A 108 1.20 1.28 18.37
CA GLY A 108 2.63 1.22 18.11
C GLY A 108 3.22 2.16 17.05
N PHE A 109 3.12 3.48 17.25
CA PHE A 109 4.14 4.42 16.73
C PHE A 109 4.39 5.50 17.79
N SER A 110 5.50 5.38 18.51
CA SER A 110 6.00 6.42 19.41
C SER A 110 6.66 7.52 18.56
N ALA A 111 5.87 8.50 18.12
CA ALA A 111 6.40 9.74 17.56
C ALA A 111 6.72 10.73 18.70
N PRO A 112 7.90 11.40 18.71
CA PRO A 112 8.25 12.40 19.72
C PRO A 112 7.40 13.68 19.56
N TRP A 113 6.85 14.16 20.68
CA TRP A 113 5.95 15.31 20.79
C TRP A 113 6.70 16.63 20.53
N PRO A 114 6.36 17.40 19.48
CA PRO A 114 5.48 18.56 19.66
C PRO A 114 4.55 18.86 18.45
N LEU A 115 4.14 17.85 17.67
CA LEU A 115 3.27 18.03 16.49
C LEU A 115 1.77 17.83 16.76
N ALA A 116 1.39 17.46 17.98
CA ALA A 116 0.00 17.12 18.33
C ALA A 116 -0.96 18.32 18.45
N GLN A 117 -0.48 19.55 18.26
CA GLN A 117 -1.30 20.77 18.31
C GLN A 117 -1.50 21.46 16.95
N LEU A 118 -0.94 20.94 15.86
CA LEU A 118 -1.18 21.53 14.55
C LEU A 118 -2.54 21.07 13.98
N PRO A 119 -3.32 21.97 13.36
CA PRO A 119 -4.55 21.57 12.68
C PRO A 119 -4.24 20.49 11.65
N ILE A 120 -5.10 19.47 11.58
CA ILE A 120 -4.96 18.21 10.81
C ILE A 120 -4.51 18.44 9.36
N GLN A 121 -4.83 19.59 8.77
CA GLN A 121 -4.42 19.97 7.42
C GLN A 121 -2.90 20.16 7.26
N ILE A 122 -2.17 20.56 8.31
CA ILE A 122 -0.74 20.85 8.24
C ILE A 122 0.10 19.56 8.23
N VAL A 123 -0.32 18.50 8.94
CA VAL A 123 0.35 17.19 8.88
C VAL A 123 0.24 16.56 7.48
N CYS A 124 -0.85 16.86 6.76
CA CYS A 124 -1.10 16.38 5.40
C CYS A 124 -0.09 16.95 4.37
N VAL A 125 0.25 18.23 4.48
CA VAL A 125 1.26 18.88 3.63
C VAL A 125 2.65 18.31 3.90
N ILE A 126 2.95 17.96 5.15
CA ILE A 126 4.27 17.46 5.55
C ILE A 126 4.51 16.01 5.07
N ASN A 127 3.49 15.15 5.04
CA ASN A 127 3.67 13.71 4.71
C ASN A 127 3.44 13.38 3.22
N ILE A 128 2.70 14.22 2.49
CA ILE A 128 2.52 14.08 1.02
C ILE A 128 3.47 15.02 0.23
N GLY A 129 4.20 15.88 0.94
CA GLY A 129 5.14 16.85 0.40
C GLY A 129 6.43 16.90 1.20
N HIS A 130 7.27 15.87 1.06
CA HIS A 130 8.71 16.03 1.24
C HIS A 130 9.43 15.18 0.19
N GLN A 131 9.95 15.87 -0.82
CA GLN A 131 11.20 15.49 -1.48
C GLN A 131 12.33 15.51 -0.46
#